data_AF-A0A382TF99-F1
#
_entry.id   AF-A0A382TF99-F1
#
_cell.length_a   1.000
_cell.length_b   1.000
_cell.length_c   1.000
_cell.angle_alpha   90.00
_cell.angle_beta   90.00
_cell.angle_gamma   90.00
#
_symmetry.space_group_name_H-M   'P 1'
#
loop_
_entity.id
_entity.type
_entity.pdbx_description
1 polymer ?
#
loop_
_entity_poly.entity_id
_entity_poly.type
_entity_poly.pdbx_seq_one_letter_code
_entity_poly.pdbx_strand_id
1 'polypeptide(L)' 'KHHDHLVDLRSGKVVEFVNDEIEKLQKNIAKKLGYKLVDHRLELYCVPIKKKD' A
#
# COMPACT_ATOMS: atom_id res chain seq x y z
N LYS A 1 8.75 -3.20 11.57
CA LYS A 1 9.01 -3.44 10.13
C LYS A 1 7.78 -2.90 9.41
N HIS A 2 7.93 -1.88 8.56
CA HIS A 2 6.78 -1.23 7.90
C HIS A 2 6.41 -2.02 6.65
N HIS A 3 5.15 -2.43 6.56
CA HIS A 3 4.60 -3.20 5.44
C HIS A 3 3.19 -2.69 5.16
N ASP A 4 2.88 -2.54 3.88
CA ASP A 4 1.55 -2.22 3.38
C ASP A 4 0.81 -3.51 3.02
N HIS A 5 -0.51 -3.41 2.86
CA HIS A 5 -1.35 -4.58 2.65
C HIS A 5 -2.08 -4.54 1.31
N LEU A 6 -2.18 -5.69 0.65
CA LEU A 6 -3.14 -5.94 -0.41
C LEU A 6 -4.14 -6.99 0.06
N VAL A 7 -5.42 -6.68 -0.06
CA VAL A 7 -6.54 -7.55 0.30
C VAL A 7 -7.23 -8.04 -0.98
N ASP A 8 -7.22 -9.34 -1.21
CA ASP A 8 -8.04 -9.98 -2.24
C ASP A 8 -9.49 -10.11 -1.73
N LEU A 9 -10.40 -9.35 -2.32
CA LEU A 9 -11.82 -9.32 -1.95
C LEU A 9 -12.56 -10.63 -2.24
N ARG A 10 -12.03 -11.51 -3.10
CA ARG A 10 -12.67 -12.80 -3.40
C ARG A 10 -12.32 -13.88 -2.39
N SER A 11 -11.06 -13.92 -1.97
CA SER A 11 -10.56 -14.97 -1.08
C SER A 11 -10.38 -14.51 0.37
N GLY A 12 -10.44 -13.20 0.63
CA GLY A 12 -10.06 -12.61 1.92
C GLY A 12 -8.56 -12.67 2.21
N LYS A 13 -7.75 -13.13 1.25
CA LYS A 13 -6.30 -13.27 1.43
C LYS A 13 -5.66 -11.88 1.55
N VAL A 14 -4.77 -11.74 2.53
CA VAL A 14 -3.93 -10.56 2.72
C VAL A 14 -2.50 -10.86 2.25
N VAL A 15 -1.91 -9.93 1.51
CA VAL A 15 -0.53 -9.97 1.05
C VAL A 15 0.19 -8.75 1.60
N GLU A 16 1.23 -8.97 2.39
CA GLU A 16 2.12 -7.90 2.86
C GLU A 16 3.14 -7.54 1.78
N PHE A 17 3.39 -6.26 1.56
CA PHE A 17 4.41 -5.78 0.63
C PHE A 17 5.12 -4.53 1.14
N VAL A 18 6.25 -4.20 0.51
CA VAL A 18 6.96 -2.93 0.68
C VAL A 18 7.32 -2.41 -0.70
N ASN A 19 7.13 -1.13 -0.93
CA ASN A 19 7.54 -0.49 -2.16
C ASN A 19 8.28 0.83 -1.89
N ASP A 20 9.59 0.84 -2.14
CA ASP A 20 10.45 1.99 -1.87
C ASP A 20 10.05 3.25 -2.65
N GLU A 21 9.43 3.12 -3.82
CA GLU A 21 8.99 4.26 -4.63
C GLU A 21 7.77 4.93 -4.01
N ILE A 22 6.79 4.14 -3.55
CA ILE A 22 5.60 4.63 -2.86
C ILE A 22 6.00 5.35 -1.56
N GLU A 23 6.90 4.76 -0.78
CA GLU A 23 7.43 5.34 0.46
C GLU A 23 8.09 6.71 0.23
N LYS A 24 8.93 6.80 -0.80
CA LYS A 24 9.57 8.07 -1.20
C LYS A 24 8.53 9.09 -1.64
N LEU A 25 7.51 8.66 -2.40
CA LEU A 25 6.46 9.53 -2.88
C LEU A 25 5.63 10.13 -1.74
N GLN A 26 5.18 9.32 -0.78
CA GLN A 26 4.41 9.78 0.37
C GLN A 26 5.20 10.81 1.21
N LYS A 27 6.49 10.52 1.49
CA LYS A 27 7.38 11.46 2.20
C LYS A 27 7.55 12.77 1.44
N ASN A 28 7.69 12.70 0.12
CA ASN A 28 7.85 13.87 -0.73
C ASN A 28 6.57 14.72 -0.79
N ILE A 29 5.39 14.10 -0.86
CA ILE A 29 4.10 14.80 -0.82
C ILE A 29 3.94 15.54 0.50
N ALA A 30 4.15 14.86 1.64
CA ALA A 30 4.08 15.49 2.96
C ALA A 30 5.02 16.70 3.05
N LYS A 31 6.28 16.53 2.63
CA LYS A 31 7.28 17.59 2.64
C LYS A 31 6.88 18.78 1.76
N LYS A 32 6.37 18.54 0.55
CA LYS A 32 5.91 19.59 -0.37
C LYS A 32 4.74 20.41 0.21
N LEU A 33 3.91 19.78 1.02
CA LEU A 33 2.78 20.44 1.69
C LEU A 33 3.16 21.08 3.04
N GLY A 34 4.45 21.05 3.41
CA GLY A 34 4.94 21.64 4.66
C GLY A 34 4.81 20.75 5.89
N TYR A 35 4.59 19.45 5.72
CA TYR A 35 4.41 18.48 6.81
C TYR A 35 5.57 17.49 6.90
N LYS A 36 5.82 16.99 8.12
CA LYS A 36 6.66 15.81 8.35
C LYS A 36 5.76 14.58 8.39
N LEU A 37 5.99 13.60 7.52
CA LEU A 37 5.30 12.31 7.59
C LEU A 37 5.77 11.56 8.83
N VAL A 38 4.84 11.26 9.74
CA VAL A 38 5.12 10.53 11.00
C VAL A 38 4.76 9.06 10.85
N ASP A 39 3.64 8.77 10.21
CA ASP A 39 3.14 7.42 9.95
C ASP A 39 2.22 7.44 8.72
N HIS A 40 1.93 6.27 8.16
CA HIS A 40 0.92 6.10 7.12
C HIS A 40 0.37 4.67 7.12
N ARG A 41 -0.81 4.51 6.50
CA ARG A 41 -1.41 3.20 6.23
C ARG A 41 -1.81 3.16 4.77
N LEU A 42 -1.32 2.16 4.05
CA LEU A 42 -1.74 1.86 2.68
C LEU A 42 -2.35 0.46 2.60
N GLU A 43 -3.53 0.41 1.99
CA GLU A 43 -4.25 -0.83 1.70
C GLU A 43 -4.74 -0.80 0.26
N LEU A 44 -4.47 -1.89 -0.47
CA LEU A 44 -4.97 -2.11 -1.82
C LEU A 44 -6.07 -3.16 -1.78
N TYR A 45 -7.27 -2.82 -2.24
CA TYR A 45 -8.39 -3.75 -2.32
C TYR A 45 -8.51 -4.25 -3.76
N CYS A 46 -8.26 -5.53 -3.98
CA CYS A 46 -8.06 -6.10 -5.31
C CYS A 46 -8.95 -7.33 -5.55
N VAL A 47 -9.09 -7.70 -6.83
CA VAL A 47 -9.59 -9.00 -7.27
C VAL A 47 -8.56 -9.63 -8.22
N PRO A 48 -8.44 -10.97 -8.28
CA PRO A 48 -7.51 -11.63 -9.20
C PRO A 48 -7.82 -11.29 -10.67
N ILE A 49 -6.78 -10.93 -11.44
CA ILE A 49 -6.89 -10.53 -12.85
C ILE A 49 -7.36 -11.70 -13.73
N LYS A 50 -6.95 -12.93 -13.43
CA LYS A 50 -7.47 -14.14 -14.08
C LYS A 50 -8.45 -14.84 -13.14
N LYS A 51 -9.60 -15.30 -13.67
CA LYS A 51 -10.38 -16.33 -12.98
C LYS A 51 -9.44 -17.53 -12.81
N LYS A 52 -9.30 -18.04 -11.58
CA LYS A 52 -9.00 -19.47 -11.43
C LYS A 52 -10.25 -20.13 -11.98
N ASP A 53 -10.15 -20.67 -13.18
CA ASP A 53 -11.14 -21.61 -13.70
C ASP A 53 -11.24 -22.82 -12.75
#